data_AF-A0A970BVF4-F1
#
_entry.id   AF-A0A970BVF4-F1
#
_cell.length_a   1.000
_cell.length_b   1.000
_cell.length_c   1.000
_cell.angle_alpha   90.00
_cell.angle_beta   90.00
_cell.angle_gamma   90.00
#
_symmetry.space_group_name_H-M   'P 1'
#
loop_
_entity.id
_entity.type
_entity.pdbx_description
1 polymer ?
#
loop_
_entity_poly.entity_id
_entity_poly.type
_entity_poly.pdbx_seq_one_letter_code
_entity_poly.pdbx_strand_id
1 'polypeptide(L)'
;MATRRPPDEGRAPSPGDAARSGRRAWRHTALLLLAVALAASMWRAGAGATHQGPPRLLPDASVGSDLAALAEETWDLFLGTFAAHHGCIGDVRLRAVTALHGRAVYDPATATVTVQVPGTRAMLQSALVHEWAHHLEFACPAHGAMRPTFLAAQRLPPETPWRPDPLPATLPAGRWAEIPSEQFAEAAVALVLEGRPVPTNAHLTPEAIDVVARWAAGRSEAGR
;
A
#
# COMPACT_ATOMS: atom_id res chain seq x y z
N MET A 1 67.54 3.64 57.67
CA MET A 1 66.94 2.81 58.74
C MET A 1 65.56 3.40 59.04
N ALA A 2 64.53 2.55 59.15
CA ALA A 2 63.10 2.85 59.38
C ALA A 2 62.30 3.41 58.18
N THR A 3 61.07 3.01 57.85
CA THR A 3 60.19 1.87 58.21
C THR A 3 59.09 1.83 57.13
N ARG A 4 58.88 0.69 56.45
CA ARG A 4 57.79 0.49 55.47
C ARG A 4 56.46 0.32 56.20
N ARG A 5 55.41 1.05 55.78
CA ARG A 5 54.00 0.78 56.14
C ARG A 5 53.45 -0.37 55.27
N PRO A 6 52.61 -1.26 55.81
CA PRO A 6 51.91 -2.28 55.03
C PRO A 6 50.70 -1.69 54.27
N PRO A 7 50.25 -2.34 53.19
CA PRO A 7 49.06 -1.95 52.44
C PRO A 7 47.76 -2.33 53.16
N ASP A 8 46.75 -1.49 52.94
CA ASP A 8 45.38 -1.55 53.45
C ASP A 8 44.59 -2.70 52.80
N GLU A 9 44.01 -3.57 53.62
CA GLU A 9 43.20 -4.71 53.18
C GLU A 9 41.84 -4.22 52.67
N GLY A 10 41.57 -4.47 51.39
CA GLY A 10 40.32 -4.13 50.72
C GLY A 10 39.12 -4.82 51.37
N ARG A 11 38.23 -4.00 51.93
CA ARG A 11 36.93 -4.40 52.50
C ARG A 11 36.03 -4.99 51.41
N ALA A 12 35.63 -6.25 51.56
CA ALA A 12 34.66 -6.90 50.69
C ALA A 12 33.27 -6.22 50.80
N PRO A 13 32.54 -6.07 49.67
CA PRO A 13 31.21 -5.47 49.65
C PRO A 13 30.17 -6.38 50.35
N SER A 14 29.27 -5.76 51.12
CA SER A 14 28.22 -6.42 51.88
C SER A 14 27.16 -7.10 50.98
N PRO A 15 26.59 -8.25 51.37
CA PRO A 15 25.65 -9.04 50.55
C PRO A 15 24.23 -8.43 50.39
N GLY A 16 24.00 -7.21 50.88
CA GLY A 16 22.66 -6.63 51.04
C GLY A 16 22.11 -5.90 49.81
N ASP A 17 22.96 -5.49 48.86
CA ASP A 17 22.56 -4.57 47.79
C ASP A 17 22.10 -5.24 46.49
N ALA A 18 22.35 -6.53 46.31
CA ALA A 18 21.95 -7.25 45.09
C ALA A 18 20.45 -7.60 45.03
N ALA A 19 19.76 -7.69 46.17
CA ALA A 19 18.37 -8.20 46.21
C ALA A 19 17.27 -7.13 45.98
N ARG A 20 17.63 -5.84 45.91
CA ARG A 20 16.64 -4.75 45.66
C ARG A 20 16.59 -4.28 44.20
N SER A 21 17.62 -4.49 43.38
CA SER A 21 17.59 -4.08 41.96
C SER A 21 16.80 -5.03 41.06
N GLY A 22 16.76 -6.34 41.36
CA GLY A 22 16.09 -7.34 40.54
C GLY A 22 14.55 -7.23 40.48
N ARG A 23 13.91 -6.70 41.54
CA ARG A 23 12.43 -6.61 41.61
C ARG A 23 11.83 -5.40 40.88
N ARG A 24 12.62 -4.36 40.60
CA ARG A 24 12.17 -3.20 39.80
C ARG A 24 12.29 -3.46 38.30
N ALA A 25 13.31 -4.21 37.88
CA ALA A 25 13.52 -4.55 36.47
C ALA A 25 12.35 -5.37 35.88
N TRP A 26 11.81 -6.34 36.62
CA TRP A 26 10.73 -7.21 36.14
C TRP A 26 9.38 -6.51 35.91
N ARG A 27 9.08 -5.44 36.67
CA ARG A 27 7.82 -4.69 36.52
C ARG A 27 7.80 -3.83 35.25
N HIS A 28 8.95 -3.32 34.83
CA HIS A 28 9.05 -2.50 33.62
C HIS A 28 9.01 -3.35 32.33
N THR A 29 9.56 -4.56 32.34
CA THR A 29 9.54 -5.45 31.17
C THR A 29 8.13 -6.01 30.90
N ALA A 30 7.35 -6.32 31.93
CA ALA A 30 5.98 -6.81 31.77
C ALA A 30 5.00 -5.74 31.26
N LEU A 31 5.17 -4.47 31.68
CA LEU A 31 4.36 -3.34 31.19
C LEU A 31 4.68 -2.98 29.73
N LEU A 32 5.95 -3.09 29.30
CA LEU A 32 6.33 -2.84 27.91
C LEU A 32 5.77 -3.90 26.96
N LEU A 33 5.78 -5.19 27.34
CA LEU A 33 5.22 -6.26 26.53
C LEU A 33 3.69 -6.16 26.40
N LEU A 34 2.99 -5.73 27.46
CA LEU A 34 1.55 -5.49 27.40
C LEU A 34 1.19 -4.27 26.53
N ALA A 35 1.99 -3.20 26.58
CA ALA A 35 1.81 -2.03 25.71
C ALA A 35 2.08 -2.35 24.23
N VAL A 36 3.09 -3.17 23.92
CA VAL A 36 3.35 -3.66 22.55
C VAL A 36 2.24 -4.59 22.07
N ALA A 37 1.71 -5.47 22.92
CA ALA A 37 0.57 -6.32 22.57
C ALA A 37 -0.72 -5.52 22.34
N LEU A 38 -0.98 -4.47 23.14
CA LEU A 38 -2.12 -3.57 22.96
C LEU A 38 -1.96 -2.71 21.70
N ALA A 39 -0.78 -2.15 21.43
CA ALA A 39 -0.51 -1.41 20.19
C ALA A 39 -0.63 -2.29 18.93
N ALA A 40 -0.14 -3.54 18.99
CA ALA A 40 -0.30 -4.51 17.90
C ALA A 40 -1.77 -4.93 17.69
N SER A 41 -2.57 -5.00 18.75
CA SER A 41 -4.00 -5.28 18.65
C SER A 41 -4.81 -4.10 18.10
N MET A 42 -4.40 -2.86 18.38
CA MET A 42 -5.05 -1.66 17.82
C MET A 42 -4.71 -1.46 16.34
N TRP A 43 -3.53 -1.89 15.86
CA TRP A 43 -3.24 -1.91 14.42
C TRP A 43 -4.03 -2.97 13.65
N ARG A 44 -4.41 -4.09 14.29
CA ARG A 44 -5.30 -5.08 13.67
C ARG A 44 -6.76 -4.63 13.64
N ALA A 45 -7.18 -3.76 14.55
CA ALA A 45 -8.57 -3.29 14.64
C ALA A 45 -8.90 -2.14 13.66
N GLY A 46 -7.90 -1.50 13.04
CA GLY A 46 -8.13 -0.47 12.01
C GLY A 46 -8.40 -1.03 10.61
N ALA A 47 -8.15 -2.32 10.39
CA ALA A 47 -8.34 -2.99 9.10
C ALA A 47 -9.68 -3.73 9.10
N GLY A 48 -10.76 -3.06 8.73
CA GLY A 48 -12.04 -3.74 8.49
C GLY A 48 -13.30 -3.00 8.89
N ALA A 49 -13.30 -1.65 8.93
CA ALA A 49 -14.57 -0.95 8.85
C ALA A 49 -15.15 -1.22 7.45
N THR A 50 -16.03 -2.20 7.34
CA THR A 50 -16.79 -2.46 6.12
C THR A 50 -17.64 -1.22 5.84
N HIS A 51 -17.32 -0.51 4.75
CA HIS A 51 -18.12 0.62 4.31
C HIS A 51 -19.50 0.09 3.91
N GLN A 52 -20.56 0.56 4.57
CA GLN A 52 -21.93 0.04 4.38
C GLN A 52 -22.71 0.71 3.23
N GLY A 53 -22.01 1.20 2.21
CA GLY A 53 -22.60 1.86 1.05
C GLY A 53 -21.94 1.42 -0.26
N PRO A 54 -22.55 1.74 -1.41
CA PRO A 54 -21.86 1.60 -2.70
C PRO A 54 -20.60 2.48 -2.71
N PRO A 55 -19.51 2.07 -3.37
CA PRO A 55 -18.32 2.92 -3.55
C PRO A 55 -18.67 4.24 -4.23
N ARG A 56 -18.11 5.35 -3.76
CA ARG A 56 -18.39 6.69 -4.33
C ARG A 56 -17.11 7.42 -4.71
N LEU A 57 -17.18 8.14 -5.82
CA LEU A 57 -16.18 9.14 -6.18
C LEU A 57 -16.57 10.49 -5.57
N LEU A 58 -15.66 11.11 -4.83
CA LEU A 58 -15.86 12.36 -4.12
C LEU A 58 -14.91 13.44 -4.69
N PRO A 59 -15.28 14.11 -5.80
CA PRO A 59 -14.49 15.22 -6.32
C PRO A 59 -14.52 16.40 -5.35
N ASP A 60 -13.36 17.03 -5.14
CA ASP A 60 -13.27 18.27 -4.38
C ASP A 60 -13.47 19.52 -5.27
N ALA A 61 -13.43 20.71 -4.66
CA ALA A 61 -13.65 21.98 -5.36
C ALA A 61 -12.59 22.33 -6.42
N SER A 62 -11.46 21.61 -6.49
CA SER A 62 -10.44 21.80 -7.52
C SER A 62 -10.78 21.10 -8.84
N VAL A 63 -11.75 20.17 -8.83
CA VAL A 63 -12.14 19.38 -9.99
C VAL A 63 -13.15 20.16 -10.84
N GLY A 64 -12.72 20.58 -12.03
CA GLY A 64 -13.61 21.19 -13.02
C GLY A 64 -14.70 20.22 -13.51
N SER A 65 -15.81 20.77 -14.03
CA SER A 65 -16.97 19.97 -14.45
C SER A 65 -16.67 18.97 -15.57
N ASP A 66 -15.72 19.32 -16.46
CA ASP A 66 -15.26 18.46 -17.55
C ASP A 66 -14.48 17.24 -17.03
N LEU A 67 -13.56 17.45 -16.09
CA LEU A 67 -12.84 16.36 -15.41
C LEU A 67 -13.79 15.53 -14.54
N ALA A 68 -14.74 16.15 -13.83
CA ALA A 68 -15.72 15.44 -13.02
C ALA A 68 -16.54 14.46 -13.87
N ALA A 69 -17.10 14.93 -14.99
CA ALA A 69 -17.86 14.08 -15.91
C ALA A 69 -17.01 12.92 -16.47
N LEU A 70 -15.77 13.20 -16.89
CA LEU A 70 -14.85 12.16 -17.35
C LEU A 70 -14.56 11.11 -16.25
N ALA A 71 -14.35 11.58 -15.02
CA ALA A 71 -14.01 10.72 -13.91
C ALA A 71 -15.20 9.86 -13.48
N GLU A 72 -16.43 10.40 -13.47
CA GLU A 72 -17.65 9.63 -13.22
C GLU A 72 -17.85 8.51 -14.26
N GLU A 73 -17.76 8.84 -15.55
CA GLU A 73 -17.84 7.83 -16.63
C GLU A 73 -16.79 6.72 -16.46
N THR A 74 -15.55 7.10 -16.10
CA THR A 74 -14.45 6.15 -15.94
C THR A 74 -14.59 5.34 -14.65
N TRP A 75 -15.15 5.93 -13.59
CA TRP A 75 -15.42 5.28 -12.31
C TRP A 75 -16.48 4.19 -12.47
N ASP A 76 -17.53 4.43 -13.25
CA ASP A 76 -18.56 3.43 -13.54
C ASP A 76 -17.97 2.20 -14.27
N LEU A 77 -17.09 2.42 -15.26
CA LEU A 77 -16.37 1.33 -15.94
C LEU A 77 -15.49 0.54 -14.97
N PHE A 78 -14.75 1.26 -14.10
CA PHE A 78 -13.90 0.67 -13.09
C PHE A 78 -14.70 -0.18 -12.10
N LEU A 79 -15.78 0.35 -11.55
CA LEU A 79 -16.68 -0.37 -10.65
C LEU A 79 -17.34 -1.57 -11.34
N GLY A 80 -17.73 -1.44 -12.61
CA GLY A 80 -18.26 -2.55 -13.39
C GLY A 80 -17.25 -3.70 -13.52
N THR A 81 -15.98 -3.38 -13.77
CA THR A 81 -14.90 -4.36 -13.89
C THR A 81 -14.59 -5.06 -12.56
N PHE A 82 -14.56 -4.31 -11.45
CA PHE A 82 -14.22 -4.81 -10.12
C PHE A 82 -15.45 -5.06 -9.23
N ALA A 83 -16.58 -5.47 -9.81
CA ALA A 83 -17.85 -5.66 -9.12
C ALA A 83 -17.76 -6.61 -7.91
N ALA A 84 -16.94 -7.66 -7.99
CA ALA A 84 -16.76 -8.60 -6.89
C ALA A 84 -16.09 -8.00 -5.64
N HIS A 85 -15.49 -6.82 -5.76
CA HIS A 85 -14.73 -6.15 -4.70
C HIS A 85 -15.40 -4.89 -4.16
N HIS A 86 -16.62 -4.53 -4.60
CA HIS A 86 -17.31 -3.32 -4.15
C HIS A 86 -17.34 -3.14 -2.63
N GLY A 87 -17.48 -4.23 -1.88
CA GLY A 87 -17.53 -4.22 -0.41
C GLY A 87 -16.25 -3.74 0.28
N CYS A 88 -15.13 -3.62 -0.42
CA CYS A 88 -13.86 -3.13 0.13
C CYS A 88 -13.31 -1.86 -0.55
N ILE A 89 -13.92 -1.37 -1.63
CA ILE A 89 -13.47 -0.13 -2.31
C ILE A 89 -13.78 1.08 -1.42
N GLY A 90 -15.05 1.26 -1.06
CA GLY A 90 -15.46 2.45 -0.28
C GLY A 90 -15.36 3.76 -1.06
N ASP A 91 -15.16 4.87 -0.34
CA ASP A 91 -15.12 6.20 -0.93
C ASP A 91 -13.69 6.57 -1.40
N VAL A 92 -13.57 7.15 -2.60
CA VAL A 92 -12.32 7.69 -3.15
C VAL A 92 -12.48 9.19 -3.41
N ARG A 93 -11.54 9.99 -2.92
CA ARG A 93 -11.50 11.44 -3.18
C ARG A 93 -10.75 11.73 -4.46
N LEU A 94 -11.22 12.72 -5.22
CA LEU A 94 -10.54 13.20 -6.43
C LEU A 94 -10.16 14.67 -6.27
N ARG A 95 -8.89 14.96 -6.57
CA ARG A 95 -8.31 16.31 -6.56
C ARG A 95 -7.60 16.57 -7.89
N ALA A 96 -7.63 17.81 -8.37
CA ALA A 96 -6.88 18.26 -9.53
C ALA A 96 -5.80 19.27 -9.13
N VAL A 97 -4.63 19.18 -9.76
CA VAL A 97 -3.51 20.13 -9.59
C VAL A 97 -2.86 20.44 -10.92
N THR A 98 -2.18 21.58 -11.05
CA THR A 98 -1.50 21.96 -12.30
C THR A 98 -0.07 21.44 -12.41
N ALA A 99 0.55 21.10 -11.27
CA ALA A 99 1.92 20.62 -11.21
C ALA A 99 2.04 19.39 -10.29
N LEU A 100 2.58 18.31 -10.85
CA LEU A 100 2.88 17.06 -10.17
C LEU A 100 4.12 16.41 -10.83
N HIS A 101 4.88 15.58 -10.11
CA HIS A 101 6.04 14.87 -10.68
C HIS A 101 5.65 13.71 -11.61
N GLY A 102 4.37 13.32 -11.62
CA GLY A 102 3.78 12.35 -12.53
C GLY A 102 2.41 12.84 -13.00
N ARG A 103 1.67 11.99 -13.72
CA ARG A 103 0.32 12.34 -14.21
C ARG A 103 -0.73 12.30 -13.11
N ALA A 104 -0.56 11.42 -12.14
CA ALA A 104 -1.39 11.35 -10.94
C ALA A 104 -0.59 10.72 -9.80
N VAL A 105 -1.17 10.73 -8.60
CA VAL A 105 -0.67 10.04 -7.42
C VAL A 105 -1.83 9.67 -6.50
N TYR A 106 -1.76 8.49 -5.91
CA TYR A 106 -2.66 8.04 -4.86
C TYR A 106 -2.05 8.22 -3.46
N ASP A 107 -2.80 8.84 -2.55
CA ASP A 107 -2.50 8.89 -1.12
C ASP A 107 -3.38 7.88 -0.34
N PRO A 108 -2.80 6.79 0.20
CA PRO A 108 -3.55 5.80 0.96
C PRO A 108 -4.06 6.30 2.32
N ALA A 109 -3.45 7.35 2.90
CA ALA A 109 -3.86 7.86 4.21
C ALA A 109 -5.22 8.58 4.14
N THR A 110 -5.52 9.19 3.00
CA THR A 110 -6.77 9.95 2.80
C THR A 110 -7.67 9.36 1.72
N ALA A 111 -7.27 8.25 1.11
CA ALA A 111 -7.91 7.67 -0.08
C ALA A 111 -8.14 8.72 -1.18
N THR A 112 -7.10 9.51 -1.47
CA THR A 112 -7.18 10.61 -2.45
C THR A 112 -6.36 10.30 -3.68
N VAL A 113 -6.99 10.37 -4.85
CA VAL A 113 -6.31 10.46 -6.14
C VAL A 113 -6.14 11.93 -6.50
N THR A 114 -4.89 12.36 -6.70
CA THR A 114 -4.56 13.69 -7.21
C THR A 114 -4.08 13.57 -8.64
N VAL A 115 -4.77 14.20 -9.59
CA VAL A 115 -4.43 14.17 -11.02
C VAL A 115 -3.90 15.52 -11.51
N GLN A 116 -2.90 15.48 -12.38
CA GLN A 116 -2.37 16.67 -13.04
C GLN A 116 -3.27 17.10 -14.20
N VAL A 117 -3.62 18.39 -14.25
CA VAL A 117 -4.38 19.03 -15.33
C VAL A 117 -3.63 20.24 -15.91
N PRO A 118 -3.84 20.60 -17.19
CA PRO A 118 -4.67 19.90 -18.17
C PRO A 118 -4.02 18.59 -18.67
N GLY A 119 -4.85 17.67 -19.16
CA GLY A 119 -4.43 16.43 -19.80
C GLY A 119 -5.41 16.04 -20.91
N THR A 120 -5.00 15.16 -21.83
CA THR A 120 -5.93 14.60 -22.82
C THR A 120 -6.89 13.61 -22.14
N ARG A 121 -8.05 13.34 -22.77
CA ARG A 121 -9.00 12.33 -22.26
C ARG A 121 -8.31 11.00 -21.97
N ALA A 122 -7.57 10.46 -22.94
CA ALA A 122 -6.84 9.19 -22.79
C ALA A 122 -5.85 9.22 -21.61
N MET A 123 -5.09 10.31 -21.44
CA MET A 123 -4.14 10.46 -20.34
C MET A 123 -4.83 10.49 -18.98
N LEU A 124 -5.92 11.24 -18.87
CA LEU A 124 -6.66 11.38 -17.61
C LEU A 124 -7.35 10.06 -17.23
N GLN A 125 -7.98 9.37 -18.19
CA GLN A 125 -8.60 8.06 -17.93
C GLN A 125 -7.57 7.03 -17.48
N SER A 126 -6.44 6.91 -18.19
CA SER A 126 -5.37 5.99 -17.79
C SER A 126 -4.82 6.33 -16.41
N ALA A 127 -4.59 7.61 -16.10
CA ALA A 127 -4.08 8.03 -14.80
C ALA A 127 -5.09 7.72 -13.67
N LEU A 128 -6.38 8.00 -13.87
CA LEU A 128 -7.42 7.71 -12.88
C LEU A 128 -7.51 6.21 -12.58
N VAL A 129 -7.62 5.36 -13.62
CA VAL A 129 -7.70 3.91 -13.44
C VAL A 129 -6.44 3.35 -12.77
N HIS A 130 -5.26 3.85 -13.16
CA HIS A 130 -3.99 3.47 -12.56
C HIS A 130 -3.98 3.74 -11.05
N GLU A 131 -4.31 4.97 -10.63
CA GLU A 131 -4.31 5.31 -9.20
C GLU A 131 -5.43 4.60 -8.41
N TRP A 132 -6.60 4.37 -9.01
CA TRP A 132 -7.66 3.57 -8.38
C TRP A 132 -7.28 2.10 -8.23
N ALA A 133 -6.47 1.56 -9.13
CA ALA A 133 -5.91 0.22 -8.94
C ALA A 133 -5.05 0.19 -7.67
N HIS A 134 -4.18 1.18 -7.45
CA HIS A 134 -3.45 1.26 -6.18
C HIS A 134 -4.37 1.36 -4.98
N HIS A 135 -5.46 2.14 -5.07
CA HIS A 135 -6.47 2.18 -4.02
C HIS A 135 -7.02 0.78 -3.69
N LEU A 136 -7.36 -0.06 -4.70
CA LEU A 136 -7.77 -1.46 -4.46
C LEU A 136 -6.72 -2.24 -3.67
N GLU A 137 -5.43 -2.07 -4.00
CA GLU A 137 -4.37 -2.80 -3.31
C GLU A 137 -4.29 -2.50 -1.81
N PHE A 138 -4.66 -1.28 -1.42
CA PHE A 138 -4.69 -0.84 -0.02
C PHE A 138 -6.04 -1.14 0.65
N ALA A 139 -7.14 -0.98 -0.07
CA ALA A 139 -8.49 -1.05 0.48
C ALA A 139 -9.04 -2.48 0.54
N CYS A 140 -8.61 -3.37 -0.35
CA CYS A 140 -9.12 -4.74 -0.47
C CYS A 140 -8.11 -5.79 0.04
N PRO A 141 -8.27 -6.35 1.25
CA PRO A 141 -7.32 -7.32 1.81
C PRO A 141 -7.14 -8.57 0.94
N ALA A 142 -8.19 -9.00 0.23
CA ALA A 142 -8.17 -10.14 -0.68
C ALA A 142 -7.17 -9.96 -1.84
N HIS A 143 -6.78 -8.73 -2.17
CA HIS A 143 -5.75 -8.44 -3.15
C HIS A 143 -4.42 -9.14 -2.79
N GLY A 144 -4.08 -9.25 -1.51
CA GLY A 144 -2.85 -9.91 -1.06
C GLY A 144 -2.72 -11.37 -1.52
N ALA A 145 -3.84 -12.09 -1.60
CA ALA A 145 -3.86 -13.49 -2.03
C ALA A 145 -3.65 -13.68 -3.54
N MET A 146 -3.90 -12.65 -4.35
CA MET A 146 -3.71 -12.68 -5.80
C MET A 146 -2.25 -12.48 -6.22
N ARG A 147 -1.47 -11.75 -5.40
CA ARG A 147 -0.09 -11.35 -5.71
C ARG A 147 0.82 -12.50 -6.17
N PRO A 148 0.87 -13.68 -5.51
CA PRO A 148 1.75 -14.76 -5.94
C PRO A 148 1.44 -15.26 -7.36
N THR A 149 0.15 -15.41 -7.69
CA THR A 149 -0.29 -15.82 -9.04
C THR A 149 0.06 -14.75 -10.07
N PHE A 150 -0.10 -13.46 -9.72
CA PHE A 150 0.29 -12.36 -10.61
C PHE A 150 1.79 -12.33 -10.88
N LEU A 151 2.63 -12.48 -9.86
CA LEU A 151 4.09 -12.56 -10.03
C LEU A 151 4.47 -13.72 -10.96
N ALA A 152 3.88 -14.89 -10.75
CA ALA A 152 4.12 -16.06 -11.61
C ALA A 152 3.69 -15.79 -13.07
N ALA A 153 2.52 -15.16 -13.28
CA ALA A 153 2.03 -14.80 -14.61
C ALA A 153 2.92 -13.74 -15.29
N GLN A 154 3.51 -12.83 -14.51
CA GLN A 154 4.51 -11.87 -14.99
C GLN A 154 5.92 -12.46 -15.14
N ARG A 155 6.11 -13.74 -14.82
CA ARG A 155 7.41 -14.42 -14.83
C ARG A 155 8.44 -13.74 -13.91
N LEU A 156 7.96 -13.17 -12.82
CA LEU A 156 8.79 -12.59 -11.78
C LEU A 156 9.08 -13.64 -10.69
N PRO A 157 10.26 -13.58 -10.05
CA PRO A 157 10.54 -14.43 -8.90
C PRO A 157 9.49 -14.26 -7.79
N PRO A 158 9.08 -15.33 -7.10
CA PRO A 158 8.04 -15.27 -6.06
C PRO A 158 8.41 -14.38 -4.87
N GLU A 159 9.71 -14.15 -4.64
CA GLU A 159 10.26 -13.26 -3.61
C GLU A 159 10.33 -11.79 -4.05
N THR A 160 9.94 -11.47 -5.29
CA THR A 160 9.95 -10.08 -5.79
C THR A 160 9.07 -9.21 -4.88
N PRO A 161 9.62 -8.16 -4.27
CA PRO A 161 8.83 -7.26 -3.43
C PRO A 161 7.70 -6.64 -4.23
N TRP A 162 6.46 -6.77 -3.73
CA TRP A 162 5.30 -6.18 -4.39
C TRP A 162 5.43 -4.65 -4.58
N ARG A 163 5.96 -4.00 -3.54
CA ARG A 163 6.44 -2.61 -3.54
C ARG A 163 7.79 -2.59 -2.79
N PRO A 164 8.85 -2.00 -3.37
CA PRO A 164 10.11 -1.85 -2.65
C PRO A 164 9.95 -0.81 -1.53
N ASP A 165 10.47 -1.12 -0.33
CA ASP A 165 10.51 -0.21 0.82
C ASP A 165 11.95 -0.09 1.35
N PRO A 166 12.51 1.12 1.51
CA PRO A 166 11.95 2.40 1.06
C PRO A 166 11.97 2.51 -0.46
N LEU A 167 10.93 3.12 -1.05
CA LEU A 167 11.02 3.63 -2.42
C LEU A 167 12.15 4.67 -2.44
N PRO A 168 13.23 4.45 -3.21
CA PRO A 168 14.25 5.48 -3.37
C PRO A 168 13.60 6.78 -3.84
N ALA A 169 13.95 7.91 -3.22
CA ALA A 169 13.41 9.23 -3.56
C ALA A 169 13.54 9.59 -5.06
N THR A 170 14.42 8.89 -5.77
CA THR A 170 14.56 8.96 -7.23
C THR A 170 14.76 7.54 -7.80
N LEU A 171 13.67 6.78 -7.94
CA LEU A 171 13.70 5.62 -8.84
C LEU A 171 13.83 6.12 -10.28
N PRO A 172 14.85 5.67 -11.05
CA PRO A 172 14.87 5.94 -12.48
C PRO A 172 13.57 5.46 -13.11
N ALA A 173 13.00 6.24 -14.05
CA ALA A 173 11.70 5.92 -14.68
C ALA A 173 11.63 4.50 -15.26
N GLY A 174 12.77 3.92 -15.67
CA GLY A 174 12.85 2.52 -16.12
C GLY A 174 12.62 1.49 -15.01
N ARG A 175 13.03 1.76 -13.77
CA ARG A 175 12.83 0.84 -12.63
C ARG A 175 11.42 0.87 -12.06
N TRP A 176 10.70 1.98 -12.24
CA TRP A 176 9.29 2.07 -11.84
C TRP A 176 8.45 1.00 -12.55
N ALA A 177 8.67 0.84 -13.86
CA ALA A 177 7.98 -0.13 -14.71
C ALA A 177 8.23 -1.61 -14.34
N GLU A 178 9.24 -1.87 -13.52
CA GLU A 178 9.61 -3.21 -13.03
C GLU A 178 8.93 -3.55 -11.70
N ILE A 179 8.29 -2.59 -11.03
CA ILE A 179 7.64 -2.80 -9.74
C ILE A 179 6.31 -3.56 -9.95
N PRO A 180 6.06 -4.68 -9.25
CA PRO A 180 4.83 -5.47 -9.44
C PRO A 180 3.54 -4.68 -9.22
N SER A 181 3.50 -3.80 -8.21
CA SER A 181 2.34 -2.92 -7.97
C SER A 181 2.03 -2.01 -9.17
N GLU A 182 3.05 -1.49 -9.84
CA GLU A 182 2.89 -0.63 -11.02
C GLU A 182 2.41 -1.43 -12.22
N GLN A 183 2.92 -2.66 -12.38
CA GLN A 183 2.44 -3.58 -13.41
C GLN A 183 0.99 -4.00 -13.17
N PHE A 184 0.58 -4.20 -11.92
CA PHE A 184 -0.82 -4.46 -11.58
C PHE A 184 -1.72 -3.28 -11.95
N ALA A 185 -1.31 -2.05 -11.63
CA ALA A 185 -2.06 -0.86 -12.00
C ALA A 185 -2.19 -0.70 -13.52
N GLU A 186 -1.13 -0.99 -14.27
CA GLU A 186 -1.16 -0.98 -15.74
C GLU A 186 -2.01 -2.12 -16.33
N ALA A 187 -2.06 -3.29 -15.68
CA ALA A 187 -2.95 -4.38 -16.06
C ALA A 187 -4.43 -4.02 -15.80
N ALA A 188 -4.72 -3.28 -14.73
CA ALA A 188 -6.05 -2.74 -14.49
C ALA A 188 -6.45 -1.70 -15.55
N VAL A 189 -5.52 -0.83 -15.98
CA VAL A 189 -5.75 0.08 -17.12
C VAL A 189 -6.09 -0.71 -18.38
N ALA A 190 -5.29 -1.74 -18.69
CA ALA A 190 -5.53 -2.60 -19.85
C ALA A 190 -6.90 -3.28 -19.82
N LEU A 191 -7.33 -3.72 -18.64
CA LEU A 191 -8.61 -4.40 -18.45
C LEU A 191 -9.81 -3.43 -18.55
N VAL A 192 -9.78 -2.32 -17.82
CA VAL A 192 -10.92 -1.39 -17.70
C VAL A 192 -11.13 -0.59 -18.98
N LEU A 193 -10.04 -0.21 -19.67
CA LEU A 193 -10.10 0.59 -20.90
C LEU A 193 -9.99 -0.26 -22.17
N GLU A 194 -10.08 -1.59 -22.05
CA GLU A 194 -9.97 -2.56 -23.16
C GLU A 194 -8.70 -2.37 -24.01
N GLY A 195 -7.61 -1.98 -23.35
CA GLY A 195 -6.32 -1.67 -23.98
C GLY A 195 -5.52 -0.64 -23.20
N ARG A 196 -4.37 -0.24 -23.77
CA ARG A 196 -3.45 0.75 -23.17
C ARG A 196 -3.42 2.00 -24.03
N PRO A 197 -4.38 2.93 -23.86
CA PRO A 197 -4.50 4.10 -24.73
C PRO A 197 -3.31 5.06 -24.58
N VAL A 198 -2.58 4.98 -23.47
CA VAL A 198 -1.29 5.65 -23.27
C VAL A 198 -0.21 4.59 -23.03
N PRO A 199 0.79 4.46 -23.93
CA PRO A 199 1.90 3.54 -23.73
C PRO A 199 2.72 3.91 -22.49
N THR A 200 3.16 2.91 -21.74
CA THR A 200 4.17 3.05 -20.69
C THR A 200 5.23 1.97 -20.84
N ASN A 201 6.35 2.12 -20.13
CA ASN A 201 7.44 1.14 -20.17
C ASN A 201 7.13 -0.13 -19.36
N ALA A 202 5.99 -0.20 -18.66
CA ALA A 202 5.58 -1.42 -17.94
C ALA A 202 5.40 -2.58 -18.92
N HIS A 203 6.19 -3.63 -18.71
CA HIS A 203 6.01 -4.91 -19.38
C HIS A 203 4.79 -5.61 -18.76
N LEU A 204 3.87 -6.08 -19.59
CA LEU A 204 2.72 -6.87 -19.17
C LEU A 204 2.59 -8.09 -20.06
N THR A 205 2.52 -9.27 -19.45
CA THR A 205 2.10 -10.50 -20.13
C THR A 205 0.57 -10.56 -20.23
N PRO A 206 0.01 -11.18 -21.29
CA PRO A 206 -1.42 -11.48 -21.35
C PRO A 206 -1.92 -12.28 -20.14
N GLU A 207 -1.10 -13.22 -19.65
CA GLU A 207 -1.45 -14.04 -18.49
C GLU A 207 -1.61 -13.21 -17.21
N ALA A 208 -0.83 -12.14 -17.04
CA ALA A 208 -0.97 -11.25 -15.88
C ALA A 208 -2.28 -10.45 -15.92
N ILE A 209 -2.70 -10.01 -17.11
CA ILE A 209 -4.00 -9.36 -17.31
C ILE A 209 -5.13 -10.34 -17.00
N ASP A 210 -5.02 -11.60 -17.43
CA ASP A 210 -6.01 -12.65 -17.13
C ASP A 210 -6.12 -12.95 -15.63
N VAL A 211 -5.00 -12.89 -14.89
CA VAL A 211 -5.03 -13.02 -13.42
C VAL A 211 -5.83 -11.87 -12.81
N VAL A 212 -5.58 -10.63 -13.23
CA VAL A 212 -6.34 -9.47 -12.75
C VAL A 212 -7.81 -9.59 -13.12
N ALA A 213 -8.14 -10.01 -14.33
CA ALA A 213 -9.53 -10.19 -14.78
C ALA A 213 -10.27 -11.27 -13.99
N ARG A 214 -9.64 -12.42 -13.69
CA ARG A 214 -10.24 -13.46 -12.85
C ARG A 214 -10.44 -12.97 -11.43
N TRP A 215 -9.43 -12.30 -10.87
CA TRP A 215 -9.54 -11.71 -9.54
C TRP A 215 -10.66 -10.66 -9.49
N ALA A 216 -10.74 -9.74 -10.45
CA ALA A 216 -11.77 -8.70 -10.55
C ALA A 216 -13.20 -9.28 -10.57
N ALA A 217 -13.36 -10.44 -11.21
CA ALA A 217 -14.61 -11.20 -11.24
C ALA A 217 -14.86 -12.10 -10.00
N GLY A 218 -14.03 -12.00 -8.96
CA GLY A 218 -14.18 -12.75 -7.71
C GLY A 218 -13.77 -14.22 -7.79
N ARG A 219 -13.04 -14.64 -8.85
CA ARG A 219 -12.60 -16.02 -9.02
C ARG A 219 -11.21 -16.22 -8.42
N SER A 220 -11.13 -16.85 -7.25
CA SER A 220 -9.88 -17.33 -6.65
C SER A 220 -9.46 -18.70 -7.19
N GLU A 221 -8.16 -18.98 -7.31
CA GLU A 221 -7.60 -20.24 -7.84
C GLU A 221 -7.78 -21.47 -6.94
N ALA A 222 -8.63 -21.41 -5.91
CA ALA A 222 -8.80 -22.46 -4.90
C ALA A 222 -9.52 -23.74 -5.41
N GLY A 223 -9.38 -24.11 -6.68
CA GLY A 223 -10.13 -25.21 -7.31
C GLY A 223 -9.45 -25.89 -8.49
N ARG A 224 -8.12 -26.04 -8.49
CA ARG A 224 -7.43 -27.03 -9.33
C ARG A 224 -6.41 -27.82 -8.53
#